data_AF-A0A1G5WTJ6-F1
#
_entry.id   AF-A0A1G5WTJ6-F1
#
_cell.length_a   1.000
_cell.length_b   1.000
_cell.length_c   1.000
_cell.angle_alpha   90.00
_cell.angle_beta   90.00
_cell.angle_gamma   90.00
#
_symmetry.space_group_name_H-M   'P 1'
#
loop_
_entity.id
_entity.type
_entity.pdbx_description
1 polymer ?
#
loop_
_entity_poly.entity_id
_entity_poly.type
_entity_poly.pdbx_seq_one_letter_code
_entity_poly.pdbx_strand_id
1 'polypeptide(L)'
;MKGNLKITRLSDAERERKISIVSGIGVAANILLSIIKAIAGVWSGSAALISDAVNNLTDSASSLVTIIGTKLASKQPDEEHPFGHKRGEYLTSLAIGIIILMTGLQSLFHSAENIYYGTQPEFTVLTLGVIGFSILVKVFLSSYTINVGRETCSGALIASGQDARNDIYLSIGTLVSSLLYMFVHINVDAWMGVIISLFVTRVGILILLEISGKLLGERIPDSLAAGIYQKVNSAPFILGSYDLVLNNYGPGKYIGSINVELDKDTTVGEIYPLLHHLQDEIERIYHVYIVFGVYAVHYEDPQSKVVVRALNEFKKNHKECLNFHGVDIFHKNKCVYIDITLIYGCNREKLKWEAETLIEKTLPGYHAHVTIDTEFSNSRFTKSKGRE
;
A
#
# COMPACT_ATOMS: atom_id res chain seq x y z
N MET A 1 -9.77 11.64 -19.91
CA MET A 1 -9.69 12.58 -18.76
C MET A 1 -8.23 12.87 -18.47
N LYS A 2 -7.73 14.06 -18.85
CA LYS A 2 -6.40 14.54 -18.45
C LYS A 2 -6.50 15.04 -17.00
N GLY A 3 -6.22 14.16 -16.05
CA GLY A 3 -6.07 14.54 -14.66
C GLY A 3 -4.71 15.19 -14.47
N ASN A 4 -4.66 16.52 -14.37
CA ASN A 4 -3.52 17.22 -13.81
C ASN A 4 -3.33 16.68 -12.37
N LEU A 5 -2.37 15.78 -12.18
CA LEU A 5 -1.88 15.35 -10.87
C LEU A 5 -1.12 16.53 -10.23
N LYS A 6 -1.84 17.58 -9.81
CA LYS A 6 -1.40 18.41 -8.70
C LYS A 6 -1.68 17.63 -7.42
N ILE A 7 -0.92 16.56 -7.19
CA ILE A 7 -0.79 16.05 -5.83
C ILE A 7 0.20 16.99 -5.15
N THR A 8 -0.30 18.10 -4.60
CA THR A 8 0.45 18.83 -3.57
C THR A 8 0.40 17.96 -2.33
N ARG A 9 1.25 16.93 -2.28
CA ARG A 9 1.43 16.09 -1.09
C ARG A 9 2.04 16.98 -0.02
N LEU A 10 1.46 16.94 1.18
CA LEU A 10 1.98 17.62 2.37
C LEU A 10 3.48 17.29 2.52
N SER A 11 4.29 18.26 2.95
CA SER A 11 5.66 17.96 3.37
C SER A 11 5.66 16.94 4.51
N ASP A 12 6.75 16.20 4.69
CA ASP A 12 6.84 15.19 5.74
C ASP A 12 6.56 15.77 7.14
N ALA A 13 7.03 17.00 7.40
CA ALA A 13 6.80 17.69 8.67
C ALA A 13 5.32 18.10 8.85
N GLU A 14 4.66 18.61 7.81
CA GLU A 14 3.23 18.94 7.87
C GLU A 14 2.38 17.69 8.06
N ARG A 15 2.75 16.60 7.38
CA ARG A 15 2.12 15.29 7.51
C ARG A 15 2.24 14.75 8.94
N GLU A 16 3.45 14.71 9.49
CA GLU A 16 3.71 14.27 10.87
C GLU A 16 2.91 15.11 11.87
N ARG A 17 2.94 16.44 11.73
CA ARG A 17 2.20 17.36 12.60
C ARG A 17 0.70 17.07 12.53
N LYS A 18 0.14 16.88 11.33
CA LYS A 18 -1.29 16.60 11.15
C LYS A 18 -1.67 15.27 11.79
N ILE A 19 -0.87 14.22 11.60
CA ILE A 19 -1.09 12.92 12.23
C ILE A 19 -1.06 13.05 13.76
N SER A 20 -0.07 13.75 14.29
CA SER A 20 0.08 13.93 15.75
C SER A 20 -1.08 14.69 16.38
N ILE A 21 -1.58 15.76 15.72
CA ILE A 21 -2.73 16.53 16.20
C ILE A 21 -3.99 15.67 16.22
N VAL A 22 -4.29 14.95 15.14
CA VAL A 22 -5.49 14.11 15.05
C VAL A 22 -5.46 12.97 16.06
N SER A 23 -4.32 12.29 16.19
CA SER A 23 -4.16 11.26 17.22
C SER A 23 -4.29 11.84 18.63
N GLY A 24 -3.78 13.05 18.88
CA GLY A 24 -3.95 13.76 20.16
C GLY A 24 -5.42 14.07 20.49
N ILE A 25 -6.22 14.45 19.48
CA ILE A 25 -7.68 14.60 19.62
C ILE A 25 -8.32 13.26 19.98
N GLY A 26 -7.89 12.16 19.33
CA GLY A 26 -8.36 10.81 19.65
C GLY A 26 -8.06 10.38 21.07
N VAL A 27 -6.83 10.60 21.55
CA VAL A 27 -6.43 10.38 22.95
C VAL A 27 -7.35 11.15 23.90
N ALA A 28 -7.49 12.46 23.71
CA ALA A 28 -8.29 13.31 24.59
C ALA A 28 -9.77 12.89 24.62
N ALA A 29 -10.37 12.61 23.44
CA ALA A 29 -11.76 12.19 23.33
C ALA A 29 -12.02 10.84 24.01
N ASN A 30 -11.13 9.87 23.79
CA ASN A 30 -11.25 8.54 24.37
C ASN A 30 -11.05 8.54 25.89
N ILE A 31 -10.09 9.33 26.41
CA ILE A 31 -9.93 9.53 27.87
C ILE A 31 -11.19 10.18 28.47
N LEU A 32 -11.72 11.23 27.83
CA LEU A 32 -12.93 11.90 28.30
C LEU A 32 -14.13 10.94 28.34
N LEU A 33 -14.34 10.17 27.26
CA LEU A 33 -15.41 9.17 27.21
C LEU A 33 -15.21 8.07 28.26
N SER A 34 -13.96 7.62 28.48
CA SER A 34 -13.62 6.65 29.52
C SER A 34 -14.01 7.16 30.91
N ILE A 35 -13.67 8.40 31.26
CA ILE A 35 -14.04 9.01 32.55
C ILE A 35 -15.56 9.11 32.70
N ILE A 36 -16.27 9.60 31.67
CA ILE A 36 -17.74 9.74 31.70
C ILE A 36 -18.40 8.37 31.91
N LYS A 37 -17.99 7.35 31.14
CA LYS A 37 -18.52 5.99 31.24
C LYS A 37 -18.20 5.36 32.59
N ALA A 38 -16.99 5.57 33.12
CA ALA A 38 -16.58 5.04 34.42
C ALA A 38 -17.45 5.60 35.56
N ILE A 39 -17.65 6.93 35.60
CA ILE A 39 -18.51 7.58 36.61
C ILE A 39 -19.95 7.08 36.50
N ALA A 40 -20.50 7.05 35.28
CA ALA A 40 -21.85 6.57 35.05
C ALA A 40 -22.02 5.09 35.39
N GLY A 41 -21.02 4.26 35.10
CA GLY A 41 -20.98 2.84 35.43
C GLY A 41 -21.00 2.59 36.94
N VAL A 42 -20.18 3.33 37.70
CA VAL A 42 -20.18 3.22 39.17
C VAL A 42 -21.52 3.66 39.76
N TRP A 43 -22.09 4.78 39.30
CA TRP A 43 -23.36 5.28 39.82
C TRP A 43 -24.56 4.40 39.47
N SER A 44 -24.56 3.80 38.28
CA SER A 44 -25.64 2.92 37.82
C SER A 44 -25.47 1.46 38.24
N GLY A 45 -24.32 1.08 38.80
CA GLY A 45 -23.96 -0.33 39.04
C GLY A 45 -23.68 -1.12 37.75
N SER A 46 -23.58 -0.45 36.59
CA SER A 46 -23.46 -1.11 35.30
C SER A 46 -22.04 -1.57 35.00
N ALA A 47 -21.79 -2.87 35.16
CA ALA A 47 -20.53 -3.50 34.76
C ALA A 47 -20.23 -3.32 33.26
N ALA A 48 -21.26 -3.23 32.42
CA ALA A 48 -21.13 -3.00 30.97
C ALA A 48 -20.50 -1.63 30.67
N LEU A 49 -20.95 -0.56 31.35
CA LEU A 49 -20.36 0.78 31.18
C LEU A 49 -18.91 0.85 31.69
N ILE A 50 -18.58 0.12 32.76
CA ILE A 50 -17.20 0.04 33.25
C ILE A 50 -16.30 -0.66 32.24
N SER A 51 -16.74 -1.80 31.68
CA SER A 51 -16.01 -2.52 30.64
C SER A 51 -15.78 -1.62 29.40
N ASP A 52 -16.82 -0.92 28.97
CA ASP A 52 -16.78 0.01 27.84
C ASP A 52 -15.89 1.26 28.12
N ALA A 53 -15.77 1.67 29.38
CA ALA A 53 -14.80 2.69 29.80
C ALA A 53 -13.34 2.21 29.65
N VAL A 54 -13.06 0.95 29.99
CA VAL A 54 -11.73 0.34 29.81
C VAL A 54 -11.39 0.19 28.34
N ASN A 55 -12.35 -0.18 27.49
CA ASN A 55 -12.13 -0.24 26.04
C ASN A 55 -11.70 1.13 25.48
N ASN A 56 -12.43 2.20 25.81
CA ASN A 56 -12.02 3.55 25.42
C ASN A 56 -10.61 3.92 25.92
N LEU A 57 -10.17 3.42 27.08
CA LEU A 57 -8.79 3.64 27.54
C LEU A 57 -7.76 2.92 26.65
N THR A 58 -8.08 1.71 26.17
CA THR A 58 -7.27 0.98 25.19
C THR A 58 -7.19 1.74 23.86
N ASP A 59 -8.28 2.35 23.39
CA ASP A 59 -8.29 3.13 22.14
C ASP A 59 -7.42 4.40 22.25
N SER A 60 -7.39 4.99 23.45
CA SER A 60 -6.45 6.06 23.77
C SER A 60 -5.00 5.57 23.69
N ALA A 61 -4.70 4.36 24.19
CA ALA A 61 -3.37 3.77 24.06
C ALA A 61 -2.99 3.53 22.59
N SER A 62 -3.89 3.01 21.75
CA SER A 62 -3.69 2.85 20.29
C SER A 62 -3.40 4.18 19.59
N SER A 63 -4.09 5.25 20.00
CA SER A 63 -3.85 6.61 19.50
C SER A 63 -2.48 7.14 19.94
N LEU A 64 -2.05 6.84 21.16
CA LEU A 64 -0.72 7.16 21.67
C LEU A 64 0.39 6.41 20.89
N VAL A 65 0.18 5.12 20.63
CA VAL A 65 1.06 4.30 19.79
C VAL A 65 1.18 4.91 18.39
N THR A 66 0.09 5.45 17.83
CA THR A 66 0.13 6.17 16.54
C THR A 66 1.04 7.40 16.60
N ILE A 67 0.95 8.22 17.66
CA ILE A 67 1.80 9.41 17.84
C ILE A 67 3.28 9.00 17.90
N ILE A 68 3.60 8.05 18.79
CA ILE A 68 4.97 7.59 19.01
C ILE A 68 5.52 6.95 17.73
N GLY A 69 4.76 6.07 17.11
CA GLY A 69 5.13 5.37 15.88
C GLY A 69 5.36 6.31 14.71
N THR A 70 4.52 7.34 14.56
CA THR A 70 4.70 8.37 13.51
C THR A 70 5.96 9.19 13.77
N LYS A 71 6.22 9.57 15.02
CA LYS A 71 7.42 10.33 15.38
C LYS A 71 8.71 9.52 15.14
N LEU A 72 8.70 8.24 15.50
CA LEU A 72 9.82 7.33 15.22
C LEU A 72 10.01 7.12 13.71
N ALA A 73 8.92 6.94 12.96
CA ALA A 73 8.96 6.76 11.52
C ALA A 73 9.42 8.02 10.76
N SER A 74 9.25 9.20 11.35
CA SER A 74 9.67 10.49 10.79
C SER A 74 11.14 10.81 11.06
N LYS A 75 11.86 9.94 11.77
CA LYS A 75 13.31 10.07 11.99
C LYS A 75 14.05 10.04 10.65
N GLN A 76 14.96 11.00 10.47
CA GLN A 76 15.83 11.09 9.30
C GLN A 76 16.74 9.85 9.18
N PRO A 77 17.25 9.54 7.98
CA PRO A 77 18.24 8.48 7.80
C PRO A 77 19.44 8.61 8.74
N ASP A 78 19.92 7.46 9.21
CA ASP A 78 21.12 7.34 10.04
C ASP A 78 21.99 6.18 9.54
N GLU A 79 23.15 5.95 10.16
CA GLU A 79 24.11 4.93 9.73
C GLU A 79 23.53 3.50 9.77
N GLU A 80 22.65 3.22 10.73
CA GLU A 80 21.97 1.92 10.83
C GLU A 80 20.82 1.79 9.83
N HIS A 81 20.19 2.91 9.45
CA HIS A 81 19.02 2.98 8.59
C HIS A 81 19.21 4.02 7.47
N PRO A 82 20.04 3.74 6.45
CA PRO A 82 20.39 4.72 5.40
C PRO A 82 19.21 5.13 4.52
N PHE A 83 18.12 4.35 4.50
CA PHE A 83 16.88 4.70 3.79
C PHE A 83 15.87 5.45 4.67
N GLY A 84 16.16 5.62 5.96
CA GLY A 84 15.30 6.23 6.97
C GLY A 84 14.33 5.25 7.63
N HIS A 85 13.49 5.78 8.52
CA HIS A 85 12.66 4.99 9.43
C HIS A 85 11.18 4.87 9.01
N LYS A 86 10.81 5.38 7.83
CA LYS A 86 9.39 5.50 7.43
C LYS A 86 8.61 4.17 7.38
N ARG A 87 9.27 3.02 7.14
CA ARG A 87 8.63 1.70 7.27
C ARG A 87 8.11 1.41 8.69
N GLY A 88 8.64 2.09 9.72
CA GLY A 88 8.15 2.03 11.09
C GLY A 88 6.67 2.40 11.23
N GLU A 89 6.12 3.20 10.30
CA GLU A 89 4.69 3.49 10.28
C GLU A 89 3.84 2.25 9.91
N TYR A 90 4.35 1.37 9.04
CA TYR A 90 3.70 0.10 8.77
C TYR A 90 3.77 -0.83 9.98
N LEU A 91 4.90 -0.88 10.68
CA LEU A 91 5.02 -1.66 11.92
C LEU A 91 4.05 -1.14 13.00
N THR A 92 3.89 0.17 13.11
CA THR A 92 2.90 0.81 13.99
C THR A 92 1.48 0.42 13.60
N SER A 93 1.18 0.47 12.31
CA SER A 93 -0.12 0.05 11.77
C SER A 93 -0.39 -1.44 12.04
N LEU A 94 0.65 -2.28 11.94
CA LEU A 94 0.57 -3.71 12.21
C LEU A 94 0.25 -3.97 13.68
N ALA A 95 0.92 -3.26 14.60
CA ALA A 95 0.64 -3.35 16.04
C ALA A 95 -0.81 -2.97 16.36
N ILE A 96 -1.32 -1.88 15.75
CA ILE A 96 -2.73 -1.48 15.92
C ILE A 96 -3.67 -2.54 15.33
N GLY A 97 -3.36 -3.08 14.16
CA GLY A 97 -4.14 -4.18 13.57
C GLY A 97 -4.21 -5.42 14.46
N ILE A 98 -3.12 -5.75 15.19
CA ILE A 98 -3.09 -6.84 16.18
C ILE A 98 -4.00 -6.50 17.36
N ILE A 99 -3.95 -5.28 17.89
CA ILE A 99 -4.82 -4.83 18.99
C ILE A 99 -6.30 -4.98 18.58
N ILE A 100 -6.68 -4.48 17.40
CA ILE A 100 -8.05 -4.59 16.88
C ILE A 100 -8.48 -6.05 16.76
N LEU A 101 -7.60 -6.92 16.24
CA LEU A 101 -7.89 -8.35 16.12
C LEU A 101 -8.10 -9.00 17.49
N MET A 102 -7.25 -8.68 18.48
CA MET A 102 -7.38 -9.20 19.84
C MET A 102 -8.67 -8.71 20.50
N THR A 103 -9.01 -7.42 20.38
CA THR A 103 -10.27 -6.85 20.89
C THR A 103 -11.48 -7.53 20.24
N GLY A 104 -11.45 -7.74 18.92
CA GLY A 104 -12.51 -8.45 18.20
C GLY A 104 -12.71 -9.89 18.70
N LEU A 105 -11.62 -10.65 18.86
CA LEU A 105 -11.68 -12.02 19.37
C LEU A 105 -12.12 -12.08 20.84
N GLN A 106 -11.62 -11.19 21.69
CA GLN A 106 -12.02 -11.10 23.09
C GLN A 106 -13.51 -10.79 23.21
N SER A 107 -14.00 -9.82 22.44
CA SER A 107 -15.43 -9.47 22.39
C SER A 107 -16.28 -10.64 21.90
N LEU A 108 -15.78 -11.44 20.96
CA LEU A 108 -16.47 -12.63 20.46
C LEU A 108 -16.60 -13.70 21.55
N PHE A 109 -15.50 -14.01 22.25
CA PHE A 109 -15.52 -14.97 23.36
C PHE A 109 -16.45 -14.51 24.48
N HIS A 110 -16.38 -13.24 24.87
CA HIS A 110 -17.25 -12.69 25.92
C HIS A 110 -18.72 -12.71 25.52
N SER A 111 -19.05 -12.39 24.26
CA SER A 111 -20.43 -12.44 23.78
C SER A 111 -20.96 -13.87 23.74
N ALA A 112 -20.14 -14.83 23.30
CA ALA A 112 -20.50 -16.25 23.32
C ALA A 112 -20.70 -16.79 24.75
N GLU A 113 -19.87 -16.36 25.69
CA GLU A 113 -20.00 -16.67 27.11
C GLU A 113 -21.32 -16.13 27.69
N ASN A 114 -21.67 -14.89 27.35
CA ASN A 114 -22.94 -14.27 27.77
C ASN A 114 -24.18 -15.00 27.21
N ILE A 115 -24.10 -15.59 26.00
CA ILE A 115 -25.15 -16.46 25.46
C ILE A 115 -25.30 -17.73 26.33
N TYR A 116 -24.19 -18.31 26.78
CA TYR A 116 -24.18 -19.58 27.51
C TYR A 116 -24.63 -19.43 28.98
N TYR A 117 -24.08 -18.45 29.70
CA TYR A 117 -24.36 -18.27 31.14
C TYR A 117 -25.59 -17.40 31.42
N GLY A 118 -26.09 -16.65 30.43
CA GLY A 118 -27.28 -15.82 30.57
C GLY A 118 -27.07 -14.65 31.53
N THR A 119 -26.58 -13.51 31.04
CA THR A 119 -26.51 -12.27 31.81
C THR A 119 -27.76 -11.42 31.57
N GLN A 120 -28.41 -10.99 32.65
CA GLN A 120 -29.50 -10.01 32.59
C GLN A 120 -28.88 -8.62 32.44
N PRO A 121 -29.19 -7.87 31.40
CA PRO A 121 -28.58 -6.57 31.22
C PRO A 121 -29.28 -5.53 32.08
N GLU A 122 -28.53 -4.88 32.96
CA GLU A 122 -29.02 -3.75 33.74
C GLU A 122 -28.86 -2.45 32.95
N PHE A 123 -29.91 -2.11 32.18
CA PHE A 123 -29.96 -0.87 31.41
C PHE A 123 -30.81 0.19 32.13
N THR A 124 -30.18 1.29 32.51
CA THR A 124 -30.88 2.49 33.03
C THR A 124 -31.01 3.54 31.94
N VAL A 125 -31.92 4.51 32.09
CA VAL A 125 -32.04 5.66 31.18
C VAL A 125 -30.72 6.44 31.10
N LEU A 126 -29.97 6.51 32.21
CA LEU A 126 -28.63 7.08 32.26
C LEU A 126 -27.66 6.33 31.34
N THR A 127 -27.67 4.99 31.40
CA THR A 127 -26.84 4.12 30.55
C THR A 127 -27.10 4.36 29.07
N LEU A 128 -28.38 4.43 28.65
CA LEU A 128 -28.76 4.71 27.27
C LEU A 128 -28.27 6.09 26.80
N GLY A 129 -28.39 7.11 27.66
CA GLY A 129 -27.92 8.47 27.36
C GLY A 129 -26.40 8.52 27.14
N VAL A 130 -25.63 7.83 27.98
CA VAL A 130 -24.17 7.76 27.87
C VAL A 130 -23.72 7.00 26.63
N ILE A 131 -24.38 5.89 26.29
CA ILE A 131 -24.11 5.14 25.05
C ILE A 131 -24.41 6.02 23.83
N GLY A 132 -25.57 6.69 23.81
CA GLY A 132 -25.94 7.60 22.73
C GLY A 132 -24.94 8.74 22.53
N PHE A 133 -24.52 9.39 23.61
CA PHE A 133 -23.48 10.42 23.56
C PHE A 133 -22.14 9.87 23.04
N SER A 134 -21.75 8.68 23.48
CA SER A 134 -20.51 8.02 23.05
C SER A 134 -20.51 7.73 21.55
N ILE A 135 -21.65 7.27 21.01
CA ILE A 135 -21.84 7.06 19.57
C ILE A 135 -21.60 8.36 18.80
N LEU A 136 -22.18 9.49 19.23
CA LEU A 136 -22.01 10.78 18.55
C LEU A 136 -20.54 11.22 18.50
N VAL A 137 -19.83 11.10 19.63
CA VAL A 137 -18.40 11.44 19.70
C VAL A 137 -17.57 10.51 18.81
N LYS A 138 -17.82 9.20 18.84
CA LYS A 138 -17.10 8.22 18.03
C LYS A 138 -17.39 8.37 16.53
N VAL A 139 -18.61 8.76 16.12
CA VAL A 139 -18.94 9.07 14.72
C VAL A 139 -18.09 10.22 14.19
N PHE A 140 -17.98 11.30 14.97
CA PHE A 140 -17.11 12.43 14.63
C PHE A 140 -15.65 12.00 14.55
N LEU A 141 -15.16 11.30 15.59
CA LEU A 141 -13.78 10.87 15.68
C LEU A 141 -13.39 9.92 14.54
N SER A 142 -14.19 8.89 14.28
CA SER A 142 -13.95 7.91 13.21
C SER A 142 -13.89 8.60 11.83
N SER A 143 -14.89 9.43 11.53
CA SER A 143 -14.98 10.10 10.23
C SER A 143 -13.80 11.06 10.01
N TYR A 144 -13.46 11.86 11.02
CA TYR A 144 -12.36 12.80 10.95
C TYR A 144 -11.01 12.10 10.83
N THR A 145 -10.75 11.10 11.67
CA THR A 145 -9.50 10.34 11.70
C THR A 145 -9.28 9.55 10.41
N ILE A 146 -10.31 8.88 9.86
CA ILE A 146 -10.19 8.16 8.57
C ILE A 146 -9.91 9.14 7.43
N ASN A 147 -10.60 10.28 7.39
CA ASN A 147 -10.42 11.27 6.32
C ASN A 147 -9.00 11.83 6.32
N VAL A 148 -8.49 12.23 7.49
CA VAL A 148 -7.11 12.70 7.62
C VAL A 148 -6.11 11.57 7.35
N GLY A 149 -6.39 10.35 7.80
CA GLY A 149 -5.55 9.19 7.51
C GLY A 149 -5.43 8.90 6.01
N ARG A 150 -6.50 9.07 5.24
CA ARG A 150 -6.44 8.96 3.77
C ARG A 150 -5.64 10.09 3.13
N GLU A 151 -5.86 11.33 3.59
CA GLU A 151 -5.15 12.50 3.10
C GLU A 151 -3.63 12.42 3.34
N THR A 152 -3.23 11.94 4.53
CA THR A 152 -1.83 11.75 4.89
C THR A 152 -1.29 10.38 4.45
N CYS A 153 -2.11 9.52 3.83
CA CYS A 153 -1.76 8.12 3.55
C CYS A 153 -1.21 7.39 4.79
N SER A 154 -1.72 7.71 5.98
CA SER A 154 -1.31 7.11 7.24
C SER A 154 -2.16 5.89 7.54
N GLY A 155 -1.55 4.71 7.43
CA GLY A 155 -2.19 3.44 7.79
C GLY A 155 -2.61 3.39 9.26
N ALA A 156 -1.81 3.98 10.15
CA ALA A 156 -2.07 3.99 11.58
C ALA A 156 -3.31 4.83 11.93
N LEU A 157 -3.48 6.02 11.33
CA LEU A 157 -4.71 6.80 11.49
C LEU A 157 -5.92 6.08 10.89
N ILE A 158 -5.78 5.49 9.70
CA ILE A 158 -6.90 4.75 9.09
C ILE A 158 -7.30 3.60 10.02
N ALA A 159 -6.35 2.82 10.55
CA ALA A 159 -6.62 1.74 11.49
C ALA A 159 -7.29 2.25 12.78
N SER A 160 -6.78 3.32 13.39
CA SER A 160 -7.38 3.93 14.59
C SER A 160 -8.80 4.47 14.34
N GLY A 161 -9.05 5.07 13.18
CA GLY A 161 -10.38 5.53 12.81
C GLY A 161 -11.35 4.39 12.48
N GLN A 162 -10.85 3.26 11.98
CA GLN A 162 -11.62 2.01 11.80
C GLN A 162 -11.99 1.37 13.12
N ASP A 163 -11.07 1.38 14.09
CA ASP A 163 -11.31 0.94 15.46
C ASP A 163 -12.45 1.74 16.12
N ALA A 164 -12.36 3.08 16.09
CA ALA A 164 -13.44 3.95 16.54
C ALA A 164 -14.76 3.72 15.79
N ARG A 165 -14.72 3.26 14.53
CA ARG A 165 -15.91 2.90 13.76
C ARG A 165 -16.55 1.61 14.25
N ASN A 166 -15.74 0.64 14.62
CA ASN A 166 -16.19 -0.62 15.18
C ASN A 166 -16.90 -0.41 16.51
N ASP A 167 -16.41 0.51 17.35
CA ASP A 167 -17.08 0.90 18.60
C ASP A 167 -18.47 1.50 18.38
N ILE A 168 -18.65 2.26 17.29
CA ILE A 168 -19.96 2.79 16.91
C ILE A 168 -20.92 1.62 16.65
N TYR A 169 -20.50 0.63 15.87
CA TYR A 169 -21.34 -0.52 15.56
C TYR A 169 -21.65 -1.35 16.81
N LEU A 170 -20.66 -1.60 17.67
CA LEU A 170 -20.85 -2.25 18.96
C LEU A 170 -21.87 -1.49 19.82
N SER A 171 -21.66 -0.18 19.99
CA SER A 171 -22.52 0.68 20.81
C SER A 171 -23.95 0.77 20.25
N ILE A 172 -24.12 0.82 18.93
CA ILE A 172 -25.45 0.79 18.29
C ILE A 172 -26.12 -0.56 18.54
N GLY A 173 -25.38 -1.67 18.40
CA GLY A 173 -25.89 -3.01 18.69
C GLY A 173 -26.39 -3.13 20.12
N THR A 174 -25.60 -2.67 21.09
CA THR A 174 -25.99 -2.60 22.50
C THR A 174 -27.20 -1.71 22.69
N LEU A 175 -27.21 -0.50 22.12
CA LEU A 175 -28.35 0.44 22.24
C LEU A 175 -29.66 -0.16 21.72
N VAL A 176 -29.62 -0.79 20.54
CA VAL A 176 -30.79 -1.45 19.95
C VAL A 176 -31.25 -2.62 20.82
N SER A 177 -30.30 -3.44 21.30
CA SER A 177 -30.62 -4.55 22.20
C SER A 177 -31.25 -4.06 23.50
N SER A 178 -30.72 -3.00 24.11
CA SER A 178 -31.28 -2.41 25.33
C SER A 178 -32.71 -1.92 25.13
N LEU A 179 -33.00 -1.25 24.01
CA LEU A 179 -34.35 -0.78 23.69
C LEU A 179 -35.30 -1.96 23.47
N LEU A 180 -34.89 -3.00 22.73
CA LEU A 180 -35.70 -4.21 22.53
C LEU A 180 -36.01 -4.93 23.84
N TYR A 181 -35.03 -5.04 24.74
CA TYR A 181 -35.23 -5.61 26.06
C TYR A 181 -36.21 -4.77 26.90
N MET A 182 -36.13 -3.44 26.83
CA MET A 182 -37.01 -2.54 27.60
C MET A 182 -38.48 -2.59 27.15
N PHE A 183 -38.75 -2.74 25.84
CA PHE A 183 -40.11 -2.72 25.30
C PHE A 183 -40.72 -4.12 25.08
N VAL A 184 -39.90 -5.12 24.75
CA VAL A 184 -40.35 -6.44 24.31
C VAL A 184 -39.83 -7.56 25.22
N HIS A 185 -38.95 -7.26 26.18
CA HIS A 185 -38.32 -8.23 27.11
C HIS A 185 -37.54 -9.36 26.42
N ILE A 186 -37.05 -9.12 25.19
CA ILE A 186 -36.18 -10.04 24.46
C ILE A 186 -34.74 -9.55 24.60
N ASN A 187 -33.86 -10.37 25.18
CA ASN A 187 -32.43 -10.08 25.25
C ASN A 187 -31.72 -10.64 24.01
N VAL A 188 -31.26 -9.76 23.13
CA VAL A 188 -30.48 -10.10 21.94
C VAL A 188 -29.04 -9.59 22.01
N ASP A 189 -28.60 -9.07 23.16
CA ASP A 189 -27.33 -8.32 23.30
C ASP A 189 -26.13 -9.20 22.97
N ALA A 190 -26.11 -10.39 23.57
CA ALA A 190 -25.05 -11.35 23.38
C ALA A 190 -24.98 -11.86 21.92
N TRP A 191 -26.12 -12.03 21.25
CA TRP A 191 -26.17 -12.38 19.82
C TRP A 191 -25.67 -11.25 18.92
N MET A 192 -26.07 -10.02 19.21
CA MET A 192 -25.56 -8.83 18.50
C MET A 192 -24.05 -8.67 18.70
N GLY A 193 -23.56 -8.89 19.92
CA GLY A 193 -22.14 -8.90 20.25
C GLY A 193 -21.34 -9.91 19.43
N VAL A 194 -21.85 -11.13 19.24
CA VAL A 194 -21.23 -12.13 18.34
C VAL A 194 -21.16 -11.65 16.90
N ILE A 195 -22.26 -11.12 16.35
CA ILE A 195 -22.30 -10.65 14.96
C ILE A 195 -21.30 -9.52 14.74
N ILE A 196 -21.27 -8.55 15.64
CA ILE A 196 -20.41 -7.38 15.50
C ILE A 196 -18.95 -7.76 15.72
N SER A 197 -18.63 -8.57 16.73
CA SER A 197 -17.24 -9.02 16.97
C SER A 197 -16.65 -9.84 15.82
N LEU A 198 -17.45 -10.64 15.09
CA LEU A 198 -17.02 -11.29 13.85
C LEU A 198 -16.65 -10.27 12.76
N PHE A 199 -17.44 -9.20 12.64
CA PHE A 199 -17.14 -8.11 11.71
C PHE A 199 -15.84 -7.38 12.10
N VAL A 200 -15.66 -7.04 13.38
CA VAL A 200 -14.44 -6.42 13.91
C VAL A 200 -13.21 -7.31 13.67
N THR A 201 -13.31 -8.60 13.97
CA THR A 201 -12.25 -9.59 13.75
C THR A 201 -11.85 -9.63 12.27
N ARG A 202 -12.83 -9.64 11.35
CA ARG A 202 -12.57 -9.59 9.91
C ARG A 202 -11.85 -8.31 9.49
N VAL A 203 -12.25 -7.16 10.04
CA VAL A 203 -11.57 -5.87 9.77
C VAL A 203 -10.11 -5.91 10.23
N GLY A 204 -9.85 -6.44 11.44
CA GLY A 204 -8.50 -6.64 11.95
C GLY A 204 -7.63 -7.50 11.02
N ILE A 205 -8.15 -8.65 10.56
CA ILE A 205 -7.45 -9.53 9.61
C ILE A 205 -7.14 -8.80 8.29
N LEU A 206 -8.09 -8.05 7.73
CA LEU A 206 -7.89 -7.31 6.48
C LEU A 206 -6.79 -6.25 6.61
N ILE A 207 -6.76 -5.51 7.72
CA ILE A 207 -5.71 -4.52 8.00
C ILE A 207 -4.32 -5.20 8.06
N LEU A 208 -4.22 -6.34 8.75
CA LEU A 208 -2.97 -7.09 8.87
C LEU A 208 -2.48 -7.61 7.51
N LEU A 209 -3.38 -8.14 6.67
CA LEU A 209 -3.05 -8.61 5.33
C LEU A 209 -2.56 -7.46 4.43
N GLU A 210 -3.24 -6.32 4.46
CA GLU A 210 -2.85 -5.14 3.69
C GLU A 210 -1.44 -4.66 4.07
N ILE A 211 -1.15 -4.54 5.38
CA ILE A 211 0.14 -4.04 5.86
C ILE A 211 1.26 -5.07 5.60
N SER A 212 0.96 -6.35 5.76
CA SER A 212 1.90 -7.43 5.45
C SER A 212 2.29 -7.41 3.96
N GLY A 213 1.32 -7.16 3.06
CA GLY A 213 1.60 -6.96 1.64
C GLY A 213 2.58 -5.82 1.38
N LYS A 214 2.38 -4.67 2.03
CA LYS A 214 3.29 -3.51 1.92
C LYS A 214 4.71 -3.82 2.42
N LEU A 215 4.84 -4.64 3.47
CA LEU A 215 6.14 -5.08 4.00
C LEU A 215 6.82 -6.11 3.10
N LEU A 216 6.06 -7.00 2.46
CA LEU A 216 6.57 -8.05 1.56
C LEU A 216 6.96 -7.51 0.17
N GLY A 217 6.54 -6.31 -0.19
CA GLY A 217 6.83 -5.70 -1.49
C GLY A 217 5.68 -5.82 -2.48
N GLU A 218 4.47 -5.46 -2.06
CA GLU A 218 3.31 -5.29 -2.95
C GLU A 218 3.67 -4.44 -4.18
N ARG A 219 3.09 -4.83 -5.34
CA ARG A 219 3.26 -4.11 -6.61
C ARG A 219 2.87 -2.64 -6.46
N ILE A 220 3.63 -1.76 -7.09
CA ILE A 220 3.32 -0.32 -7.09
C ILE A 220 2.00 -0.01 -7.78
N PRO A 221 1.32 1.10 -7.41
CA PRO A 221 0.11 1.53 -8.10
C PRO A 221 0.36 1.77 -9.59
N ASP A 222 -0.52 1.25 -10.46
CA ASP A 222 -0.44 1.44 -11.92
C ASP A 222 -0.36 2.92 -12.32
N SER A 223 -1.01 3.81 -11.56
CA SER A 223 -0.98 5.26 -11.80
C SER A 223 0.41 5.88 -11.59
N LEU A 224 1.18 5.37 -10.61
CA LEU A 224 2.55 5.80 -10.36
C LEU A 224 3.47 5.28 -11.48
N ALA A 225 3.35 3.99 -11.81
CA ALA A 225 4.11 3.37 -12.89
C ALA A 225 3.89 4.10 -14.23
N ALA A 226 2.62 4.31 -14.60
CA ALA A 226 2.25 5.03 -15.83
C ALA A 226 2.80 6.46 -15.85
N GLY A 227 2.76 7.17 -14.72
CA GLY A 227 3.31 8.52 -14.59
C GLY A 227 4.82 8.57 -14.84
N ILE A 228 5.58 7.66 -14.22
CA ILE A 228 7.03 7.56 -14.38
C ILE A 228 7.37 7.21 -15.84
N TYR A 229 6.74 6.18 -16.40
CA TYR A 229 6.93 5.82 -17.81
C TYR A 229 6.61 6.97 -18.76
N GLN A 230 5.53 7.71 -18.53
CA GLN A 230 5.18 8.86 -19.34
C GLN A 230 6.25 9.96 -19.27
N LYS A 231 6.75 10.28 -18.07
CA LYS A 231 7.78 11.30 -17.87
C LYS A 231 9.10 10.89 -18.52
N VAL A 232 9.54 9.64 -18.33
CA VAL A 232 10.77 9.11 -18.94
C VAL A 232 10.68 9.12 -20.47
N ASN A 233 9.58 8.61 -21.04
CA ASN A 233 9.39 8.58 -22.50
C ASN A 233 9.22 9.96 -23.15
N SER A 234 8.89 11.00 -22.35
CA SER A 234 8.81 12.38 -22.84
C SER A 234 10.18 12.98 -23.16
N ALA A 235 11.26 12.42 -22.61
CA ALA A 235 12.62 12.83 -22.93
C ALA A 235 12.97 12.42 -24.38
N PRO A 236 13.46 13.34 -25.23
CA PRO A 236 13.76 13.04 -26.63
C PRO A 236 14.85 11.99 -26.82
N PHE A 237 15.88 12.00 -25.96
CA PHE A 237 17.04 11.10 -26.03
C PHE A 237 16.74 9.67 -25.53
N ILE A 238 15.56 9.45 -24.94
CA ILE A 238 15.10 8.12 -24.52
C ILE A 238 14.34 7.48 -25.68
N LEU A 239 14.88 6.37 -26.17
CA LEU A 239 14.29 5.56 -27.24
C LEU A 239 13.25 4.58 -26.71
N GLY A 240 13.39 4.15 -25.46
CA GLY A 240 12.42 3.29 -24.79
C GLY A 240 12.72 3.15 -23.30
N SER A 241 11.75 2.64 -22.55
CA SER A 241 11.86 2.51 -21.09
C SER A 241 11.19 1.22 -20.63
N TYR A 242 11.88 0.43 -19.81
CA TYR A 242 11.53 -0.93 -19.40
C TYR A 242 11.95 -1.18 -17.95
N ASP A 243 11.52 -2.32 -17.41
CA ASP A 243 11.95 -2.85 -16.11
C ASP A 243 11.93 -1.84 -14.96
N LEU A 244 10.84 -1.07 -14.87
CA LEU A 244 10.60 -0.26 -13.69
C LEU A 244 10.43 -1.19 -12.47
N VAL A 245 11.39 -1.13 -11.55
CA VAL A 245 11.37 -1.85 -10.28
C VAL A 245 11.41 -0.82 -9.17
N LEU A 246 10.38 -0.77 -8.33
CA LEU A 246 10.32 0.14 -7.20
C LEU A 246 9.99 -0.60 -5.91
N ASN A 247 10.73 -0.29 -4.86
CA ASN A 247 10.53 -0.76 -3.50
C ASN A 247 9.93 0.35 -2.64
N ASN A 248 8.91 0.03 -1.86
CA ASN A 248 8.32 0.97 -0.91
C ASN A 248 9.13 0.99 0.40
N TYR A 249 9.62 2.17 0.80
CA TYR A 249 10.37 2.38 2.05
C TYR A 249 9.56 3.16 3.09
N GLY A 250 8.24 3.06 3.03
CA GLY A 250 7.29 3.75 3.87
C GLY A 250 6.31 4.60 3.04
N PRO A 251 5.29 5.18 3.69
CA PRO A 251 4.27 5.96 3.00
C PRO A 251 4.89 7.06 2.13
N GLY A 252 4.58 7.01 0.83
CA GLY A 252 5.02 8.02 -0.14
C GLY A 252 6.50 8.03 -0.50
N LYS A 253 7.32 7.08 -0.03
CA LYS A 253 8.75 6.98 -0.38
C LYS A 253 9.04 5.69 -1.15
N TYR A 254 9.47 5.82 -2.39
CA TYR A 254 9.86 4.69 -3.23
C TYR A 254 11.30 4.83 -3.71
N ILE A 255 11.98 3.69 -3.83
CA ILE A 255 13.37 3.60 -4.27
C ILE A 255 13.49 2.47 -5.27
N GLY A 256 14.20 2.67 -6.38
CA GLY A 256 14.51 1.57 -7.27
C GLY A 256 15.17 1.97 -8.57
N SER A 257 14.83 1.28 -9.65
CA SER A 257 15.48 1.44 -10.95
C SER A 257 14.49 1.40 -12.10
N ILE A 258 14.91 1.97 -13.22
CA ILE A 258 14.27 1.79 -14.53
C ILE A 258 15.37 1.65 -15.58
N ASN A 259 15.16 0.76 -16.54
CA ASN A 259 16.07 0.62 -17.66
C ASN A 259 15.58 1.46 -18.83
N VAL A 260 16.51 2.12 -19.52
CA VAL A 260 16.21 2.95 -20.68
C VAL A 260 17.08 2.58 -21.87
N GLU A 261 16.48 2.66 -23.05
CA GLU A 261 17.17 2.48 -24.31
C GLU A 261 17.71 3.81 -24.81
N LEU A 262 19.00 3.81 -25.10
CA LEU A 262 19.76 4.95 -25.58
C LEU A 262 20.48 4.57 -26.87
N ASP A 263 20.72 5.57 -27.72
CA ASP A 263 21.51 5.39 -28.92
C ASP A 263 22.95 4.99 -28.54
N LYS A 264 23.42 3.88 -29.11
CA LYS A 264 24.76 3.32 -28.89
C LYS A 264 25.89 4.29 -29.25
N ASP A 265 25.65 5.23 -30.15
CA ASP A 265 26.64 6.20 -30.59
C ASP A 265 26.72 7.43 -29.66
N THR A 266 25.77 7.58 -28.73
CA THR A 266 25.80 8.69 -27.77
C THR A 266 26.82 8.43 -26.66
N THR A 267 27.65 9.42 -26.36
CA THR A 267 28.70 9.24 -25.36
C THR A 267 28.14 9.29 -23.94
N VAL A 268 28.81 8.61 -23.01
CA VAL A 268 28.46 8.64 -21.57
C VAL A 268 28.48 10.08 -21.03
N GLY A 269 29.42 10.92 -21.49
CA GLY A 269 29.53 12.31 -21.07
C GLY A 269 28.33 13.18 -21.48
N GLU A 270 27.74 12.89 -22.65
CA GLU A 270 26.53 13.59 -23.12
C GLU A 270 25.27 13.13 -22.38
N ILE A 271 25.16 11.83 -22.10
CA ILE A 271 23.98 11.23 -21.47
C ILE A 271 23.91 11.46 -19.96
N TYR A 272 25.07 11.51 -19.29
CA TYR A 272 25.18 11.68 -17.85
C TYR A 272 24.35 12.86 -17.28
N PRO A 273 24.50 14.11 -17.77
CA PRO A 273 23.73 15.23 -17.24
C PRO A 273 22.23 15.14 -17.56
N LEU A 274 21.87 14.51 -18.69
CA LEU A 274 20.49 14.36 -19.13
C LEU A 274 19.72 13.36 -18.24
N LEU A 275 20.35 12.23 -17.90
CA LEU A 275 19.79 11.26 -16.97
C LEU A 275 19.67 11.83 -15.55
N HIS A 276 20.67 12.59 -15.07
CA HIS A 276 20.61 13.23 -13.75
C HIS A 276 19.46 14.24 -13.67
N HIS A 277 19.29 15.11 -14.66
CA HIS A 277 18.17 16.05 -14.68
C HIS A 277 16.82 15.31 -14.68
N LEU A 278 16.70 14.24 -15.46
CA LEU A 278 15.47 13.43 -15.48
C LEU A 278 15.21 12.73 -14.13
N GLN A 279 16.26 12.26 -13.46
CA GLN A 279 16.19 11.69 -12.12
C GLN A 279 15.67 12.71 -11.11
N ASP A 280 16.24 13.92 -11.08
CA ASP A 280 15.82 15.00 -10.18
C ASP A 280 14.36 15.41 -10.41
N GLU A 281 13.92 15.45 -11.68
CA GLU A 281 12.52 15.71 -12.00
C GLU A 281 11.57 14.61 -11.50
N ILE A 282 11.97 13.33 -11.64
CA ILE A 282 11.18 12.20 -11.15
C ILE A 282 11.10 12.23 -9.62
N GLU A 283 12.22 12.49 -8.94
CA GLU A 283 12.26 12.61 -7.49
C GLU A 283 11.35 13.75 -7.00
N ARG A 284 11.42 14.92 -7.64
CA ARG A 284 10.61 16.08 -7.27
C ARG A 284 9.11 15.87 -7.52
N ILE A 285 8.73 15.23 -8.62
CA ILE A 285 7.31 15.08 -9.02
C ILE A 285 6.66 13.88 -8.32
N TYR A 286 7.37 12.77 -8.22
CA TYR A 286 6.82 11.49 -7.77
C TYR A 286 7.34 11.05 -6.39
N HIS A 287 8.33 11.74 -5.81
CA HIS A 287 9.02 11.34 -4.57
C HIS A 287 9.62 9.92 -4.67
N VAL A 288 10.16 9.62 -5.84
CA VAL A 288 10.81 8.35 -6.15
C VAL A 288 12.28 8.62 -6.43
N TYR A 289 13.15 8.04 -5.62
CA TYR A 289 14.56 7.97 -5.95
C TYR A 289 14.77 6.80 -6.92
N ILE A 290 15.19 7.10 -8.13
CA ILE A 290 15.35 6.09 -9.18
C ILE A 290 16.76 6.14 -9.75
N VAL A 291 17.30 4.98 -10.09
CA VAL A 291 18.56 4.85 -10.83
C VAL A 291 18.25 4.34 -12.23
N PHE A 292 18.94 4.89 -13.23
CA PHE A 292 18.79 4.46 -14.61
C PHE A 292 19.77 3.34 -14.97
N GLY A 293 19.25 2.20 -15.39
CA GLY A 293 20.00 1.22 -16.17
C GLY A 293 19.95 1.58 -17.65
N VAL A 294 20.97 1.18 -18.41
CA VAL A 294 21.12 1.57 -19.83
C VAL A 294 21.20 0.34 -20.72
N TYR A 295 20.33 0.31 -21.71
CA TYR A 295 20.46 -0.54 -22.89
C TYR A 295 20.95 0.30 -24.06
N ALA A 296 22.13 -0.04 -24.58
CA ALA A 296 22.61 0.53 -25.83
C ALA A 296 21.91 -0.19 -26.99
N VAL A 297 21.25 0.57 -27.86
CA VAL A 297 20.56 0.02 -29.04
C VAL A 297 20.97 0.79 -30.28
N HIS A 298 20.93 0.12 -31.44
CA HIS A 298 21.23 0.75 -32.72
C HIS A 298 20.13 0.39 -33.73
N TYR A 299 18.99 1.11 -33.67
CA TYR A 299 17.81 0.79 -34.46
C TYR A 299 17.98 0.98 -35.98
N GLU A 300 19.00 1.72 -36.41
CA GLU A 300 19.26 1.94 -37.82
C GLU A 300 19.92 0.74 -38.50
N ASP A 301 20.55 -0.16 -37.74
CA ASP A 301 21.22 -1.35 -38.25
C ASP A 301 20.21 -2.27 -38.96
N PRO A 302 20.43 -2.57 -40.26
CA PRO A 302 19.58 -3.48 -41.01
C PRO A 302 19.41 -4.86 -40.37
N GLN A 303 20.46 -5.41 -39.72
CA GLN A 303 20.38 -6.72 -39.07
C GLN A 303 19.49 -6.67 -37.83
N SER A 304 19.62 -5.62 -37.01
CA SER A 304 18.76 -5.35 -35.87
C SER A 304 17.28 -5.25 -36.28
N LYS A 305 16.96 -4.58 -37.40
CA LYS A 305 15.59 -4.51 -37.95
C LYS A 305 15.01 -5.87 -38.34
N VAL A 306 15.84 -6.79 -38.80
CA VAL A 306 15.41 -8.16 -39.14
C VAL A 306 15.11 -8.95 -37.86
N VAL A 307 15.97 -8.86 -36.85
CA VAL A 307 15.78 -9.50 -35.54
C VAL A 307 14.51 -8.99 -34.86
N VAL A 308 14.31 -7.68 -34.81
CA VAL A 308 13.11 -7.05 -34.22
C VAL A 308 11.83 -7.54 -34.91
N ARG A 309 11.83 -7.71 -36.24
CA ARG A 309 10.69 -8.29 -36.97
C ARG A 309 10.40 -9.73 -36.56
N ALA A 310 11.42 -10.57 -36.48
CA ALA A 310 11.26 -11.96 -36.03
C ALA A 310 10.71 -12.03 -34.60
N LEU A 311 11.18 -11.17 -33.70
CA LEU A 311 10.71 -11.11 -32.31
C LEU A 311 9.29 -10.57 -32.18
N ASN A 312 8.90 -9.64 -33.04
CA ASN A 312 7.51 -9.20 -33.12
C ASN A 312 6.57 -10.34 -33.55
N GLU A 313 7.00 -11.23 -34.46
CA GLU A 313 6.26 -12.44 -34.80
C GLU A 313 6.24 -13.46 -33.66
N PHE A 314 7.39 -13.67 -33.00
CA PHE A 314 7.50 -14.51 -31.81
C PHE A 314 6.50 -14.06 -30.73
N LYS A 315 6.49 -12.77 -30.40
CA LYS A 315 5.55 -12.18 -29.45
C LYS A 315 4.08 -12.41 -29.84
N LYS A 316 3.74 -12.33 -31.14
CA LYS A 316 2.37 -12.61 -31.62
C LYS A 316 1.99 -14.08 -31.44
N ASN A 317 2.95 -14.99 -31.61
CA ASN A 317 2.73 -16.44 -31.53
C ASN A 317 2.77 -16.97 -30.09
N HIS A 318 3.45 -16.26 -29.17
CA HIS A 318 3.61 -16.64 -27.77
C HIS A 318 2.93 -15.61 -26.87
N LYS A 319 1.70 -15.89 -26.42
CA LYS A 319 0.92 -14.99 -25.55
C LYS A 319 1.59 -14.75 -24.20
N GLU A 320 2.49 -15.64 -23.81
CA GLU A 320 3.32 -15.55 -22.60
C GLU A 320 4.40 -14.46 -22.70
N CYS A 321 4.78 -14.08 -23.92
CA CYS A 321 5.73 -13.01 -24.18
C CYS A 321 5.03 -11.65 -24.14
N LEU A 322 5.27 -10.89 -23.07
CA LEU A 322 4.67 -9.58 -22.87
C LEU A 322 5.37 -8.51 -23.70
N ASN A 323 6.71 -8.53 -23.66
CA ASN A 323 7.53 -7.62 -24.44
C ASN A 323 8.96 -8.15 -24.60
N PHE A 324 9.74 -7.46 -25.43
CA PHE A 324 11.18 -7.63 -25.51
C PHE A 324 11.85 -6.26 -25.62
N HIS A 325 13.12 -6.16 -25.22
CA HIS A 325 13.88 -4.91 -25.23
C HIS A 325 15.40 -5.15 -25.27
N GLY A 326 16.18 -4.08 -25.37
CA GLY A 326 17.64 -4.14 -25.37
C GLY A 326 18.26 -4.88 -26.56
N VAL A 327 17.59 -4.89 -27.72
CA VAL A 327 18.09 -5.59 -28.92
C VAL A 327 19.33 -4.89 -29.45
N ASP A 328 20.50 -5.53 -29.32
CA ASP A 328 21.78 -5.03 -29.85
C ASP A 328 22.62 -6.16 -30.43
N ILE A 329 23.32 -5.86 -31.52
CA ILE A 329 24.16 -6.81 -32.26
C ILE A 329 25.63 -6.41 -32.09
N PHE A 330 26.41 -7.32 -31.53
CA PHE A 330 27.85 -7.17 -31.38
C PHE A 330 28.57 -7.93 -32.48
N HIS A 331 28.78 -7.26 -33.62
CA HIS A 331 29.43 -7.86 -34.80
C HIS A 331 30.82 -8.45 -34.51
N LYS A 332 31.60 -7.83 -33.60
CA LYS A 332 32.94 -8.30 -33.25
C LYS A 332 32.95 -9.75 -32.73
N ASN A 333 31.95 -10.10 -31.93
CA ASN A 333 31.83 -11.41 -31.28
C ASN A 333 30.67 -12.24 -31.86
N LYS A 334 30.00 -11.73 -32.90
CA LYS A 334 28.80 -12.32 -33.52
C LYS A 334 27.75 -12.74 -32.48
N CYS A 335 27.41 -11.83 -31.56
CA CYS A 335 26.42 -12.09 -30.51
C CYS A 335 25.27 -11.09 -30.59
N VAL A 336 24.05 -11.56 -30.40
CA VAL A 336 22.83 -10.75 -30.30
C VAL A 336 22.35 -10.78 -28.85
N TYR A 337 22.30 -9.62 -28.20
CA TYR A 337 21.75 -9.48 -26.85
C TYR A 337 20.31 -9.02 -26.92
N ILE A 338 19.49 -9.59 -26.05
CA ILE A 338 18.08 -9.24 -25.94
C ILE A 338 17.53 -9.66 -24.59
N ASP A 339 16.62 -8.84 -24.09
CA ASP A 339 15.84 -9.13 -22.91
C ASP A 339 14.39 -9.37 -23.30
N ILE A 340 13.75 -10.41 -22.74
CA ILE A 340 12.36 -10.79 -23.01
C ILE A 340 11.60 -10.83 -21.70
N THR A 341 10.52 -10.04 -21.60
CA THR A 341 9.61 -10.03 -20.46
C THR A 341 8.51 -11.07 -20.64
N LEU A 342 8.40 -12.00 -19.69
CA LEU A 342 7.38 -13.05 -19.70
C LEU A 342 6.35 -12.90 -18.59
N ILE A 343 5.15 -13.45 -18.79
CA ILE A 343 4.16 -13.60 -17.72
C ILE A 343 4.65 -14.55 -16.62
N TYR A 344 4.05 -14.45 -15.42
CA TYR A 344 4.29 -15.40 -14.33
C TYR A 344 3.77 -16.81 -14.66
N GLY A 345 4.44 -17.83 -14.12
CA GLY A 345 4.00 -19.23 -14.22
C GLY A 345 4.22 -19.91 -15.57
N CYS A 346 4.90 -19.26 -16.52
CA CYS A 346 5.26 -19.87 -17.81
C CYS A 346 6.55 -20.70 -17.72
N ASN A 347 6.77 -21.58 -18.70
CA ASN A 347 8.03 -22.32 -18.84
C ASN A 347 9.10 -21.39 -19.46
N ARG A 348 9.83 -20.68 -18.59
CA ARG A 348 10.83 -19.69 -18.97
C ARG A 348 11.98 -20.27 -19.77
N GLU A 349 12.47 -21.45 -19.39
CA GLU A 349 13.59 -22.11 -20.09
C GLU A 349 13.22 -22.50 -21.51
N LYS A 350 12.02 -23.04 -21.71
CA LYS A 350 11.51 -23.39 -23.04
C LYS A 350 11.39 -22.14 -23.92
N LEU A 351 10.73 -21.09 -23.44
CA LEU A 351 10.53 -19.85 -24.22
C LEU A 351 11.85 -19.15 -24.53
N LYS A 352 12.80 -19.17 -23.58
CA LYS A 352 14.17 -18.70 -23.81
C LYS A 352 14.83 -19.45 -24.97
N TRP A 353 14.83 -20.78 -24.92
CA TRP A 353 15.43 -21.62 -25.95
C TRP A 353 14.77 -21.42 -27.34
N GLU A 354 13.44 -21.28 -27.38
CA GLU A 354 12.71 -21.01 -28.63
C GLU A 354 13.09 -19.64 -29.22
N ALA A 355 13.24 -18.61 -28.37
CA ALA A 355 13.67 -17.28 -28.80
C ALA A 355 15.13 -17.27 -29.29
N GLU A 356 16.04 -17.94 -28.57
CA GLU A 356 17.45 -18.09 -28.99
C GLU A 356 17.53 -18.78 -30.35
N THR A 357 16.84 -19.92 -30.51
CA THR A 357 16.81 -20.68 -31.77
C THR A 357 16.24 -19.86 -32.93
N LEU A 358 15.20 -19.06 -32.68
CA LEU A 358 14.62 -18.18 -33.69
C LEU A 358 15.63 -17.12 -34.16
N ILE A 359 16.34 -16.48 -33.24
CA ILE A 359 17.32 -15.43 -33.56
C ILE A 359 18.49 -16.01 -34.34
N GLU A 360 19.04 -17.15 -33.90
CA GLU A 360 20.16 -17.81 -34.59
C GLU A 360 19.79 -18.29 -36.00
N LYS A 361 18.54 -18.72 -36.21
CA LYS A 361 18.01 -19.04 -37.54
C LYS A 361 17.83 -17.79 -38.41
N THR A 362 17.45 -16.67 -37.80
CA THR A 362 17.22 -15.39 -38.47
C THR A 362 18.53 -14.71 -38.88
N LEU A 363 19.58 -14.86 -38.07
CA LEU A 363 20.94 -14.37 -38.35
C LEU A 363 21.94 -15.52 -38.29
N PRO A 364 22.08 -16.32 -39.37
CA PRO A 364 23.03 -17.42 -39.41
C PRO A 364 24.46 -16.97 -39.09
N GLY A 365 25.13 -17.70 -38.19
CA GLY A 365 26.49 -17.41 -37.76
C GLY A 365 26.62 -16.42 -36.60
N TYR A 366 25.49 -15.95 -36.05
CA TYR A 366 25.43 -15.24 -34.77
C TYR A 366 24.89 -16.17 -33.68
N HIS A 367 25.33 -15.93 -32.44
CA HIS A 367 24.78 -16.53 -31.24
C HIS A 367 23.79 -15.59 -30.57
N ALA A 368 22.72 -16.13 -30.00
CA ALA A 368 21.74 -15.35 -29.24
C ALA A 368 22.00 -15.46 -27.74
N HIS A 369 21.97 -14.33 -27.05
CA HIS A 369 21.98 -14.26 -25.59
C HIS A 369 20.67 -13.64 -25.11
N VAL A 370 19.72 -14.48 -24.71
CA VAL A 370 18.41 -14.06 -24.24
C VAL A 370 18.36 -14.02 -22.71
N THR A 371 18.09 -12.84 -22.15
CA THR A 371 17.75 -12.68 -20.74
C THR A 371 16.24 -12.75 -20.57
N ILE A 372 15.76 -13.45 -19.53
CA ILE A 372 14.34 -13.52 -19.22
C ILE A 372 14.05 -12.60 -18.04
N ASP A 373 13.28 -11.56 -18.31
CA ASP A 373 12.84 -10.59 -17.31
C ASP A 373 11.47 -10.95 -16.73
N THR A 374 11.27 -10.45 -15.51
CA THR A 374 10.01 -10.58 -14.78
C THR A 374 9.25 -9.26 -14.83
N GLU A 375 7.94 -9.31 -15.03
CA GLU A 375 7.11 -8.09 -15.06
C GLU A 375 6.89 -7.50 -13.65
N PHE A 376 7.68 -6.49 -13.26
CA PHE A 376 7.55 -5.87 -11.93
C PHE A 376 6.41 -4.83 -11.84
N SER A 377 6.28 -3.93 -12.82
CA SER A 377 5.43 -2.73 -12.73
C SER A 377 4.46 -2.53 -13.90
N ASN A 378 3.89 -3.63 -14.42
CA ASN A 378 2.92 -3.65 -15.52
C ASN A 378 3.51 -3.11 -16.86
N SER A 379 3.96 -4.05 -17.69
CA SER A 379 4.66 -3.80 -18.95
C SER A 379 3.83 -3.07 -20.01
N ARG A 380 2.50 -2.94 -19.82
CA ARG A 380 1.59 -2.26 -20.75
C ARG A 380 1.88 -0.77 -20.94
N PHE A 381 2.63 -0.15 -20.02
CA PHE A 381 3.04 1.25 -20.11
C PHE A 381 4.39 1.46 -20.80
N THR A 382 5.09 0.39 -21.15
CA THR A 382 6.35 0.47 -21.91
C THR A 382 6.09 1.05 -23.30
N LYS A 383 7.03 1.86 -23.78
CA LYS A 383 7.01 2.41 -25.15
C LYS A 383 8.39 2.25 -25.76
N SER A 384 8.40 2.06 -27.07
CA SER A 384 9.58 2.09 -27.90
C SER A 384 9.36 3.06 -29.06
N LYS A 385 10.32 3.95 -29.29
CA LYS A 385 10.42 4.78 -30.49
C LYS A 385 11.34 4.04 -31.47
N GLY A 386 10.87 3.83 -32.70
CA GLY A 386 11.69 3.24 -33.78
C GLY A 386 11.61 1.72 -33.96
N ARG A 387 10.68 1.03 -33.27
CA ARG A 387 10.39 -0.41 -33.47
C ARG A 387 9.15 -0.72 -34.30
N GLU A 388 8.42 0.30 -34.74
CA GLU A 388 7.23 0.18 -35.60
C GLU A 388 7.59 0.02 -37.08
#